data_AF-A0A4Y9YX44-F1
#
_entry.id   AF-A0A4Y9YX44-F1
#
_cell.length_a   1.000
_cell.length_b   1.000
_cell.length_c   1.000
_cell.angle_alpha   90.00
_cell.angle_beta   90.00
_cell.angle_gamma   90.00
#
_symmetry.space_group_name_H-M   'P 1'
#
loop_
_entity.id
_entity.type
_entity.pdbx_description
1 polymer ?
#
loop_
_entity_poly.entity_id
_entity_poly.type
_entity_poly.pdbx_seq_one_letter_code
_entity_poly.pdbx_strand_id
1 'polypeptide(L)'
;MRPIILPRPEFSPDLPSSPGAPGTILTNRSDIFDFGPISLWVKTAPEEGLWKYFGNYRFARSVQPLTADETGQFDELTRNAWARLLSNKKYDYHAELRVRIWLRKVGMRVTEKLVAVQMDLLRANESLIELNESDIAEALCSWKETLHVVTMRCVGYDHDFLTDVETRWKKWQATASAKPEKYPMQEIFGSSVELNHPAHLLVYSLASSKSFTHFFHFPRLRSPLRLHIPIISPALFRRQARS
;
A
#
# COMPACT_ATOMS: atom_id res chain seq x y z
N MET A 1 9.56 -14.99 -7.18
CA MET A 1 8.74 -13.76 -7.28
C MET A 1 9.58 -12.60 -6.78
N ARG A 2 9.67 -11.49 -7.52
CA ARG A 2 10.46 -10.31 -7.08
C ARG A 2 9.59 -9.46 -6.14
N PRO A 3 10.05 -9.13 -4.93
CA PRO A 3 9.31 -8.26 -4.02
C PRO A 3 9.28 -6.83 -4.58
N ILE A 4 8.10 -6.20 -4.51
CA ILE A 4 7.85 -4.84 -4.98
C ILE A 4 7.19 -4.07 -3.85
N ILE A 5 7.63 -2.84 -3.62
CA ILE A 5 6.97 -1.90 -2.70
C ILE A 5 6.58 -0.62 -3.44
N LEU A 6 5.38 -0.13 -3.13
CA LEU A 6 4.71 0.98 -3.78
C LEU A 6 4.39 2.08 -2.75
N PRO A 7 5.39 2.69 -2.08
CA PRO A 7 5.11 3.74 -1.12
C PRO A 7 4.52 4.96 -1.80
N ARG A 8 3.65 5.66 -1.08
CA ARG A 8 3.06 6.91 -1.55
C ARG A 8 3.65 8.06 -0.72
N PRO A 9 4.02 9.20 -1.36
CA PRO A 9 4.66 10.32 -0.66
C PRO A 9 3.87 10.83 0.54
N GLU A 10 2.53 10.77 0.48
CA GLU A 10 1.69 11.22 1.58
C GLU A 10 1.83 10.41 2.89
N PHE A 11 2.55 9.27 2.90
CA PHE A 11 2.84 8.50 4.11
C PHE A 11 4.28 8.63 4.57
N SER A 12 5.17 9.17 3.75
CA SER A 12 6.61 9.15 3.98
C SER A 12 7.22 10.36 3.28
N PRO A 13 7.42 11.47 3.99
CA PRO A 13 7.90 12.72 3.39
C PRO A 13 9.33 12.57 2.82
N ASP A 14 10.15 11.73 3.43
CA ASP A 14 11.56 11.54 3.07
C ASP A 14 11.81 10.35 2.15
N LEU A 15 10.87 10.04 1.25
CA LEU A 15 11.11 9.10 0.16
C LEU A 15 12.32 9.55 -0.69
N PRO A 16 13.00 8.63 -1.40
CA PRO A 16 14.12 8.99 -2.23
C PRO A 16 13.67 10.03 -3.27
N SER A 17 14.44 11.11 -3.41
CA SER A 17 14.11 12.20 -4.32
C SER A 17 14.43 11.87 -5.78
N SER A 18 15.32 10.91 -6.02
CA SER A 18 15.69 10.44 -7.35
C SER A 18 16.05 8.94 -7.34
N PRO A 19 16.02 8.26 -8.51
CA PRO A 19 16.43 6.86 -8.59
C PRO A 19 17.85 6.65 -8.05
N GLY A 20 18.01 5.63 -7.21
CA GLY A 20 19.27 5.29 -6.55
C GLY A 20 19.61 6.11 -5.31
N ALA A 21 18.93 7.24 -5.07
CA ALA A 21 19.14 8.03 -3.85
C ALA A 21 18.69 7.24 -2.59
N PRO A 22 19.30 7.47 -1.43
CA PRO A 22 18.77 6.96 -0.17
C PRO A 22 17.46 7.68 0.21
N GLY A 23 16.76 7.15 1.20
CA GLY A 23 15.58 7.79 1.78
C GLY A 23 15.08 7.03 3.01
N THR A 24 13.93 7.43 3.53
CA THR A 24 13.23 6.71 4.59
C THR A 24 11.77 6.44 4.23
N ILE A 25 11.20 5.40 4.83
CA ILE A 25 9.76 5.18 4.88
C ILE A 25 9.30 5.06 6.32
N LEU A 26 8.11 5.54 6.58
CA LEU A 26 7.40 5.32 7.83
C LEU A 26 6.54 4.07 7.65
N THR A 27 6.75 3.05 8.48
CA THR A 27 5.92 1.84 8.46
C THR A 27 6.20 0.94 9.65
N ASN A 28 5.18 0.31 10.22
CA ASN A 28 5.33 -0.76 11.22
C ASN A 28 5.31 -2.16 10.61
N ARG A 29 5.31 -2.26 9.27
CA ARG A 29 5.41 -3.54 8.58
C ARG A 29 6.75 -4.19 8.87
N SER A 30 6.72 -5.39 9.46
CA SER A 30 7.92 -6.20 9.70
C SER A 30 8.31 -7.02 8.48
N ASP A 31 7.36 -7.39 7.64
CA ASP A 31 7.57 -8.29 6.49
C ASP A 31 8.58 -7.74 5.46
N ILE A 32 8.73 -6.42 5.38
CA ILE A 32 9.68 -5.77 4.46
C ILE A 32 11.15 -6.09 4.76
N PHE A 33 11.47 -6.59 5.95
CA PHE A 33 12.83 -6.96 6.34
C PHE A 33 13.20 -8.40 5.97
N ASP A 34 12.19 -9.24 5.70
CA ASP A 34 12.39 -10.68 5.45
C ASP A 34 12.77 -10.97 3.99
N PHE A 35 12.68 -9.95 3.12
CA PHE A 35 12.94 -10.09 1.70
C PHE A 35 14.30 -9.53 1.29
N GLY A 36 14.86 -10.10 0.21
CA GLY A 36 16.04 -9.56 -0.47
C GLY A 36 15.78 -8.18 -1.08
N PRO A 37 16.70 -7.66 -1.92
CA PRO A 37 16.51 -6.34 -2.53
C PRO A 37 15.10 -6.16 -3.12
N ILE A 38 14.38 -5.16 -2.64
CA ILE A 38 12.99 -4.89 -3.03
C ILE A 38 12.99 -3.82 -4.11
N SER A 39 12.25 -4.06 -5.20
CA SER A 39 12.06 -3.05 -6.23
C SER A 39 11.17 -1.93 -5.70
N LEU A 40 11.74 -0.73 -5.61
CA LEU A 40 11.06 0.46 -5.14
C LEU A 40 10.41 1.21 -6.30
N TRP A 41 9.12 1.46 -6.17
CA TRP A 41 8.34 2.22 -7.13
C TRP A 41 7.62 3.34 -6.41
N VAL A 42 7.98 4.59 -6.69
CA VAL A 42 7.41 5.77 -6.02
C VAL A 42 6.37 6.42 -6.91
N LYS A 43 5.25 6.82 -6.31
CA LYS A 43 4.20 7.57 -7.00
C LYS A 43 4.66 9.01 -7.21
N THR A 44 4.79 9.45 -8.47
CA THR A 44 5.35 10.77 -8.81
C THR A 44 4.29 11.80 -9.19
N ALA A 45 3.14 11.36 -9.69
CA ALA A 45 1.99 12.21 -9.98
C ALA A 45 0.73 11.53 -9.41
N PRO A 46 0.26 11.98 -8.22
CA PRO A 46 -0.88 11.35 -7.55
C PRO A 46 -2.15 11.28 -8.42
N GLU A 47 -2.45 12.37 -9.13
CA GLU A 47 -3.64 12.52 -9.97
C GLU A 47 -3.56 11.67 -11.24
N GLU A 48 -2.38 11.59 -11.84
CA GLU A 48 -2.16 10.81 -13.06
C GLU A 48 -1.92 9.32 -12.78
N GLY A 49 -1.87 8.92 -11.50
CA GLY A 49 -1.61 7.55 -11.09
C GLY A 49 -0.26 7.01 -11.56
N LEU A 50 0.72 7.88 -11.79
CA LEU A 50 2.02 7.53 -12.34
C LEU A 50 3.00 7.07 -11.27
N TRP A 51 3.68 5.97 -11.56
CA TRP A 51 4.71 5.34 -10.75
C TRP A 51 6.02 5.29 -11.51
N LYS A 52 7.11 5.59 -10.81
CA LYS A 52 8.45 5.56 -11.37
C LYS A 52 9.28 4.54 -10.61
N TYR A 53 10.09 3.78 -11.33
CA TYR A 53 11.03 2.83 -10.73
C TYR A 53 12.27 3.58 -10.20
N PHE A 54 12.63 3.34 -8.94
CA PHE A 54 13.74 4.00 -8.28
C PHE A 54 14.97 3.10 -8.12
N GLY A 55 14.83 1.80 -8.37
CA GLY A 55 15.89 0.81 -8.21
C GLY A 55 15.52 -0.27 -7.21
N ASN A 56 16.51 -1.09 -6.85
CA ASN A 56 16.40 -2.14 -5.86
C ASN A 56 17.02 -1.69 -4.55
N TYR A 57 16.28 -1.82 -3.45
CA TYR A 57 16.65 -1.27 -2.15
C TYR A 57 16.72 -2.37 -1.08
N ARG A 58 17.64 -2.17 -0.14
CA ARG A 58 17.59 -2.86 1.17
C ARG A 58 17.01 -1.93 2.21
N PHE A 59 16.20 -2.51 3.09
CA PHE A 59 15.49 -1.84 4.16
C PHE A 59 16.15 -2.22 5.48
N ALA A 60 16.39 -1.22 6.33
CA ALA A 60 16.87 -1.43 7.68
C ALA A 60 16.08 -0.54 8.64
N ARG A 61 15.57 -1.13 9.71
CA ARG A 61 14.89 -0.39 10.77
C ARG A 61 15.89 0.60 11.38
N SER A 62 15.47 1.86 11.51
CA SER A 62 16.26 2.85 12.23
C SER A 62 16.41 2.42 13.69
N VAL A 63 17.63 2.52 14.22
CA VAL A 63 17.90 2.31 15.65
C VAL A 63 17.37 3.47 16.50
N GLN A 64 17.18 4.62 15.87
CA GLN A 64 16.56 5.79 16.48
C GLN A 64 15.06 5.74 16.15
N PRO A 65 14.18 5.55 17.15
CA PRO A 65 12.77 5.80 16.94
C PRO A 65 12.62 7.27 16.52
N LEU A 66 11.53 7.59 15.82
CA LEU A 66 11.16 9.00 15.65
C LEU A 66 11.05 9.65 17.04
N THR A 67 11.00 10.96 17.15
CA THR A 67 10.76 11.66 18.42
C THR A 67 9.37 12.29 18.40
N ALA A 68 8.86 12.65 19.58
CA ALA A 68 7.60 13.41 19.67
C ALA A 68 7.69 14.71 18.86
N ASP A 69 8.84 15.38 18.92
CA ASP A 69 9.09 16.62 18.18
C ASP A 69 9.09 16.41 16.66
N GLU A 70 9.79 15.38 16.17
CA GLU A 70 9.79 15.03 14.74
C GLU A 70 8.39 14.65 14.23
N THR A 71 7.58 13.97 15.05
CA THR A 71 6.21 13.60 14.67
C THR A 71 5.30 14.82 14.65
N GLY A 72 5.48 15.73 15.62
CA GLY A 72 4.77 17.00 15.68
C GLY A 72 5.03 17.87 14.44
N GLN A 73 6.19 17.69 13.79
CA GLN A 73 6.56 18.37 12.56
C GLN A 73 5.95 17.74 11.29
N PHE A 74 5.33 16.55 11.36
CA PHE A 74 4.62 16.02 10.21
C PHE A 74 3.51 16.97 9.79
N ASP A 75 3.42 17.22 8.48
CA ASP A 75 2.35 18.03 7.93
C ASP A 75 0.98 17.37 8.16
N GLU A 76 -0.07 18.20 8.06
CA GLU A 76 -1.43 17.73 8.28
C GLU A 76 -1.82 16.63 7.29
N LEU A 77 -1.31 16.71 6.05
CA LEU A 77 -1.54 15.72 5.00
C LEU A 77 -1.03 14.34 5.41
N THR A 78 0.21 14.25 5.93
CA THR A 78 0.81 12.99 6.36
C THR A 78 0.06 12.40 7.54
N ARG A 79 -0.28 13.22 8.54
CA ARG A 79 -1.05 12.76 9.71
C ARG A 79 -2.43 12.23 9.32
N ASN A 80 -3.16 12.97 8.48
CA ASN A 80 -4.49 12.58 8.02
C ASN A 80 -4.43 11.33 7.13
N ALA A 81 -3.40 11.20 6.28
CA ALA A 81 -3.19 10.00 5.48
C ALA A 81 -3.01 8.76 6.36
N TRP A 82 -2.16 8.83 7.39
CA TRP A 82 -1.96 7.74 8.35
C TRP A 82 -3.21 7.42 9.16
N ALA A 83 -3.89 8.44 9.70
CA ALA A 83 -5.13 8.25 10.43
C ALA A 83 -6.19 7.49 9.61
N ARG A 84 -6.37 7.89 8.34
CA ARG A 84 -7.28 7.26 7.39
C ARG A 84 -6.84 5.85 6.97
N LEU A 85 -5.53 5.61 6.83
CA LEU A 85 -5.03 4.27 6.51
C LEU A 85 -5.29 3.30 7.65
N LEU A 86 -5.01 3.73 8.88
CA LEU A 86 -5.15 2.92 10.09
C LEU A 86 -6.61 2.77 10.52
N SER A 87 -7.52 3.69 10.17
CA SER A 87 -8.96 3.52 10.43
C SER A 87 -9.55 2.41 9.53
N ASN A 88 -8.94 2.16 8.37
CA ASN A 88 -9.42 1.18 7.42
C ASN A 88 -9.04 -0.26 7.81
N LYS A 89 -10.03 -1.04 8.28
CA LYS A 89 -9.83 -2.44 8.71
C LYS A 89 -9.51 -3.44 7.59
N LYS A 90 -9.58 -3.03 6.31
CA LYS A 90 -9.39 -3.93 5.16
C LYS A 90 -7.94 -4.41 4.99
N TYR A 91 -6.96 -3.64 5.46
CA TYR A 91 -5.54 -3.91 5.24
C TYR A 91 -4.84 -4.10 6.59
N ASP A 92 -4.70 -5.36 7.01
CA ASP A 92 -4.28 -5.66 8.38
C ASP A 92 -2.75 -5.69 8.59
N TYR A 93 -1.98 -5.14 7.67
CA TYR A 93 -0.52 -4.98 7.85
C TYR A 93 -0.14 -4.08 9.03
N HIS A 94 -1.10 -3.30 9.53
CA HIS A 94 -0.94 -2.43 10.69
C HIS A 94 -1.85 -2.84 11.86
N ALA A 95 -2.34 -4.08 11.87
CA ALA A 95 -3.18 -4.67 12.93
C ALA A 95 -2.64 -4.35 14.33
N GLU A 96 -1.36 -4.68 14.53
CA GLU A 96 -0.68 -4.60 15.81
C GLU A 96 -0.65 -3.16 16.33
N LEU A 97 -0.32 -2.21 15.45
CA LEU A 97 -0.34 -0.78 15.81
C LEU A 97 -1.74 -0.35 16.27
N ARG A 98 -2.80 -0.79 15.57
CA ARG A 98 -4.20 -0.48 15.94
C ARG A 98 -4.58 -1.11 17.28
N VAL A 99 -4.20 -2.36 17.51
CA VAL A 99 -4.39 -3.03 18.81
C VAL A 99 -3.77 -2.21 19.92
N ARG A 100 -2.52 -1.78 19.76
CA ARG A 100 -1.81 -1.00 20.78
C ARG A 100 -2.45 0.37 21.02
N ILE A 101 -2.89 1.06 19.96
CA ILE A 101 -3.65 2.32 20.08
C ILE A 101 -4.93 2.09 20.88
N TRP A 102 -5.72 1.08 20.51
CA TRP A 102 -6.99 0.76 21.17
C TRP A 102 -6.81 0.41 22.64
N LEU A 103 -5.81 -0.42 22.98
CA LEU A 103 -5.50 -0.76 24.37
C LEU A 103 -5.24 0.48 25.22
N ARG A 104 -4.53 1.48 24.68
CA ARG A 104 -4.33 2.74 25.41
C ARG A 104 -5.59 3.58 25.51
N LYS A 105 -6.40 3.62 24.46
CA LYS A 105 -7.69 4.33 24.46
C LYS A 105 -8.59 3.83 25.59
N VAL A 106 -8.63 2.52 25.83
CA VAL A 106 -9.41 1.92 26.93
C VAL A 106 -8.70 1.94 28.28
N GLY A 107 -7.58 2.66 28.41
CA GLY A 107 -6.83 2.81 29.66
C GLY A 107 -6.03 1.58 30.09
N MET A 108 -5.85 0.59 29.21
CA MET A 108 -5.05 -0.60 29.52
C MET A 108 -3.56 -0.37 29.28
N ARG A 109 -2.73 -0.98 30.13
CA ARG A 109 -1.29 -1.04 29.91
C ARG A 109 -0.99 -1.98 28.73
N VAL A 110 -0.32 -1.45 27.71
CA VAL A 110 0.12 -2.24 26.55
C VAL A 110 1.19 -3.24 26.99
N THR A 111 0.94 -4.52 26.79
CA THR A 111 1.89 -5.62 27.01
C THR A 111 1.85 -6.57 25.82
N GLU A 112 2.98 -7.18 25.48
CA GLU A 112 3.07 -8.08 24.32
C GLU A 112 2.11 -9.27 24.41
N LYS A 113 1.88 -9.80 25.62
CA LYS A 113 0.88 -10.85 25.86
C LYS A 113 -0.53 -10.39 25.50
N LEU A 114 -0.91 -9.17 25.91
CA LEU A 114 -2.24 -8.63 25.63
C LEU A 114 -2.40 -8.27 24.15
N VAL A 115 -1.35 -7.75 23.52
CA VAL A 115 -1.32 -7.50 22.08
C VAL A 115 -1.52 -8.82 21.32
N ALA A 116 -0.80 -9.88 21.68
CA ALA A 116 -0.96 -11.20 21.06
C ALA A 116 -2.38 -11.75 21.19
N VAL A 117 -2.98 -11.68 22.40
CA VAL A 117 -4.39 -12.10 22.60
C VAL A 117 -5.36 -11.33 21.71
N GLN A 118 -5.20 -10.00 21.60
CA GLN A 118 -6.06 -9.19 20.75
C GLN A 118 -5.84 -9.43 19.26
N MET A 119 -4.60 -9.71 18.86
CA MET A 119 -4.28 -10.14 17.50
C MET A 119 -4.92 -11.49 17.16
N ASP A 120 -5.01 -12.42 18.11
CA ASP A 120 -5.73 -13.70 17.94
C ASP A 120 -7.22 -13.46 17.72
N LEU A 121 -7.83 -12.59 18.53
CA LEU A 121 -9.24 -12.20 18.39
C LEU A 121 -9.52 -11.48 17.07
N LEU A 122 -8.60 -10.63 16.58
CA LEU A 122 -8.71 -10.00 15.27
C LEU A 122 -8.73 -11.04 14.16
N ARG A 123 -7.83 -12.03 14.22
CA ARG A 123 -7.77 -13.14 13.25
C ARG A 123 -9.01 -14.03 13.29
N ALA A 124 -9.62 -14.19 14.46
CA ALA A 124 -10.89 -14.90 14.64
C ALA A 124 -12.13 -14.06 14.25
N ASN A 125 -11.96 -12.77 13.91
CA ASN A 125 -13.04 -11.81 13.68
C ASN A 125 -13.96 -11.61 14.92
N GLU A 126 -13.38 -11.74 16.12
CA GLU A 126 -14.04 -11.57 17.43
C GLU A 126 -13.58 -10.31 18.17
N SER A 127 -12.67 -9.53 17.57
CA SER A 127 -12.12 -8.35 18.20
C SER A 127 -13.10 -7.17 18.24
N LEU A 128 -13.21 -6.55 19.42
CA LEU A 128 -14.00 -5.33 19.67
C LEU A 128 -13.22 -4.03 19.41
N ILE A 129 -12.16 -4.08 18.59
CA ILE A 129 -11.35 -2.89 18.31
C ILE A 129 -12.17 -1.88 17.52
N GLU A 130 -12.49 -0.78 18.19
CA GLU A 130 -13.18 0.39 17.66
C GLU A 130 -12.30 1.62 17.77
N LEU A 131 -11.72 1.98 16.62
CA LEU A 131 -10.91 3.18 16.42
C LEU A 131 -11.47 3.98 15.25
N ASN A 132 -11.70 5.26 15.48
CA ASN A 132 -11.97 6.24 14.43
C ASN A 132 -10.67 7.01 14.08
N GLU A 133 -10.74 7.87 13.06
CA GLU A 133 -9.57 8.63 12.60
C GLU A 133 -9.04 9.60 13.67
N SER A 134 -9.91 10.18 14.50
CA SER A 134 -9.52 11.08 15.59
C SER A 134 -8.76 10.36 16.69
N ASP A 135 -9.21 9.16 17.10
CA ASP A 135 -8.51 8.32 18.09
C ASP A 135 -7.07 8.02 17.62
N ILE A 136 -6.92 7.73 16.33
CA ILE A 136 -5.62 7.39 15.74
C ILE A 136 -4.75 8.63 15.63
N ALA A 137 -5.29 9.75 15.15
CA ALA A 137 -4.56 11.01 15.03
C ALA A 137 -4.06 11.47 16.42
N GLU A 138 -4.91 11.43 17.44
CA GLU A 138 -4.52 11.74 18.81
C GLU A 138 -3.42 10.79 19.32
N ALA A 139 -3.57 9.48 19.08
CA ALA A 139 -2.57 8.51 19.51
C ALA A 139 -1.19 8.74 18.86
N LEU A 140 -1.15 9.03 17.55
CA LEU A 140 0.08 9.36 16.83
C LEU A 140 0.70 10.68 17.31
N CYS A 141 -0.12 11.70 17.57
CA CYS A 141 0.36 12.99 18.12
C CYS A 141 0.84 12.89 19.56
N SER A 142 0.22 12.04 20.38
CA SER A 142 0.57 11.86 21.79
C SER A 142 1.89 11.11 22.01
N TRP A 143 2.51 10.61 20.94
CA TRP A 143 3.76 9.86 20.95
C TRP A 143 3.72 8.55 21.76
N LYS A 144 2.54 8.12 22.19
CA LYS A 144 2.37 6.86 22.92
C LYS A 144 2.56 5.67 21.98
N GLU A 145 2.14 5.79 20.72
CA GLU A 145 2.45 4.86 19.63
C GLU A 145 3.24 5.56 18.53
N THR A 146 4.17 4.83 17.89
CA THR A 146 5.12 5.44 16.98
C THR A 146 5.26 4.63 15.69
N LEU A 147 5.27 5.35 14.57
CA LEU A 147 5.63 4.76 13.29
C LEU A 147 7.12 4.44 13.30
N HIS A 148 7.51 3.27 12.80
CA HIS A 148 8.94 2.98 12.68
C HIS A 148 9.51 3.69 11.46
N VAL A 149 10.66 4.32 11.65
CA VAL A 149 11.48 4.84 10.56
C VAL A 149 12.27 3.67 9.99
N VAL A 150 12.14 3.47 8.69
CA VAL A 150 12.90 2.47 7.96
C VAL A 150 13.77 3.17 6.94
N THR A 151 15.07 3.00 7.09
CA THR A 151 16.08 3.54 6.18
C THR A 151 16.16 2.67 4.93
N MET A 152 16.34 3.32 3.79
CA MET A 152 16.43 2.69 2.48
C MET A 152 17.79 2.98 1.86
N ARG A 153 18.49 1.92 1.46
CA ARG A 153 19.74 2.03 0.69
C ARG A 153 19.61 1.33 -0.65
N CYS A 154 19.85 2.06 -1.73
CA CYS A 154 19.91 1.47 -3.06
C CYS A 154 21.07 0.47 -3.15
N VAL A 155 20.82 -0.69 -3.73
CA VAL A 155 21.83 -1.74 -3.95
C VAL A 155 21.99 -2.10 -5.43
N GLY A 156 21.22 -1.46 -6.31
CA GLY A 156 21.37 -1.62 -7.75
C GLY A 156 20.17 -1.07 -8.52
N TYR A 157 20.37 -0.85 -9.81
CA TYR A 157 19.32 -0.45 -10.74
C TYR A 157 19.26 -1.48 -11.86
N ASP A 158 18.09 -2.09 -12.04
CA ASP A 158 17.89 -3.18 -13.00
C ASP A 158 17.24 -2.62 -14.27
N HIS A 159 18.07 -2.31 -15.26
CA HIS A 159 17.63 -1.74 -16.53
C HIS A 159 16.85 -2.74 -17.38
N ASP A 160 17.28 -4.01 -17.42
CA ASP A 160 16.62 -5.06 -18.18
C ASP A 160 15.20 -5.29 -17.68
N PHE A 161 15.03 -5.30 -16.35
CA PHE A 161 13.71 -5.35 -15.74
C PHE A 161 12.85 -4.15 -16.12
N LEU A 162 13.39 -2.94 -16.05
CA LEU A 162 12.64 -1.75 -16.43
C LEU A 162 12.18 -1.84 -17.90
N THR A 163 13.08 -2.22 -18.80
CA THR A 163 12.77 -2.41 -20.22
C THR A 163 11.71 -3.49 -20.46
N ASP A 164 11.75 -4.60 -19.71
CA ASP A 164 10.69 -5.62 -19.76
C ASP A 164 9.33 -5.07 -19.30
N VAL A 165 9.30 -4.33 -18.19
CA VAL A 165 8.07 -3.69 -17.69
C VAL A 165 7.51 -2.67 -18.71
N GLU A 166 8.36 -1.85 -19.33
CA GLU A 166 7.97 -0.91 -20.40
C GLU A 166 7.39 -1.61 -21.61
N THR A 167 8.03 -2.69 -22.05
CA THR A 167 7.61 -3.46 -23.21
C THR A 167 6.24 -4.08 -22.97
N ARG A 168 6.04 -4.69 -21.79
CA ARG A 168 4.74 -5.26 -21.39
C ARG A 168 3.66 -4.18 -21.26
N TRP A 169 4.01 -3.03 -20.71
CA TRP A 169 3.10 -1.90 -20.58
C TRP A 169 2.61 -1.40 -21.94
N LYS A 170 3.51 -1.16 -22.89
CA LYS A 170 3.17 -0.75 -24.26
C LYS A 170 2.27 -1.78 -24.96
N LYS A 171 2.58 -3.08 -24.81
CA LYS A 171 1.75 -4.17 -25.36
C LYS A 171 0.34 -4.18 -24.75
N TRP A 172 0.23 -3.98 -23.45
CA TRP A 172 -1.05 -3.89 -22.77
C TRP A 172 -1.87 -2.69 -23.24
N GLN A 173 -1.26 -1.50 -23.35
CA GLN A 173 -1.94 -0.31 -23.86
C GLN A 173 -2.49 -0.52 -25.27
N ALA A 174 -1.70 -1.08 -26.18
CA ALA A 174 -2.15 -1.38 -27.53
C ALA A 174 -3.36 -2.34 -27.55
N THR A 175 -3.37 -3.33 -26.66
CA THR A 175 -4.48 -4.29 -26.54
C THR A 175 -5.72 -3.64 -25.92
N ALA A 176 -5.55 -2.75 -24.94
CA ALA A 176 -6.65 -2.06 -24.28
C ALA A 176 -7.35 -1.10 -25.25
N SER A 177 -6.60 -0.36 -26.07
CA SER A 177 -7.12 0.51 -27.12
C SER A 177 -7.76 -0.24 -28.29
N ALA A 178 -7.38 -1.51 -28.51
CA ALA A 178 -7.88 -2.33 -29.60
C ALA A 178 -9.19 -3.10 -29.29
N LYS A 179 -9.67 -3.09 -28.04
CA LYS A 179 -10.98 -3.66 -27.72
C LYS A 179 -12.07 -2.62 -27.96
N PRO A 180 -12.89 -2.73 -29.02
CA PRO A 180 -14.11 -1.94 -29.11
C PRO A 180 -15.03 -2.36 -27.96
N GLU A 181 -15.62 -1.37 -27.30
CA GLU A 181 -16.65 -1.49 -26.28
C GLU A 181 -17.88 -2.20 -26.89
N LYS A 182 -17.90 -3.53 -26.87
CA LYS A 182 -19.08 -4.32 -27.18
C LYS A 182 -19.52 -5.04 -25.92
N TYR A 183 -20.33 -4.36 -25.14
CA TYR A 183 -21.45 -5.03 -24.47
C TYR A 183 -22.73 -4.61 -25.20
N PRO A 184 -23.51 -5.54 -25.76
CA PRO A 184 -24.86 -5.20 -26.18
C PRO A 184 -25.64 -4.84 -24.90
N MET A 185 -26.05 -3.58 -24.77
CA MET A 185 -27.24 -3.27 -24.00
C MET A 185 -28.37 -4.01 -24.71
N GLN A 186 -28.84 -5.12 -24.13
CA GLN A 186 -30.14 -5.64 -24.51
C GLN A 186 -31.17 -4.60 -24.08
N GLU A 187 -31.77 -3.97 -25.09
CA GLU A 187 -33.01 -3.21 -24.96
C GLU A 187 -34.04 -4.09 -24.27
N ILE A 188 -34.32 -3.78 -23.00
CA ILE A 188 -35.61 -4.12 -22.40
C ILE A 188 -36.41 -2.83 -22.41
N PHE A 189 -37.16 -2.64 -23.49
CA PHE A 189 -38.33 -1.78 -23.48
C PHE A 189 -39.31 -2.31 -22.42
N GLY A 190 -39.69 -1.45 -21.47
CA GLY A 190 -40.65 -1.82 -20.43
C GLY A 190 -40.95 -0.71 -19.43
N SER A 191 -41.71 0.29 -19.89
CA SER A 191 -42.54 1.24 -19.12
C SER A 191 -41.89 2.33 -18.25
N SER A 192 -42.32 3.55 -18.55
CA SER A 192 -41.99 4.85 -17.97
C SER A 192 -42.30 4.99 -16.48
N VAL A 193 -41.37 5.60 -15.74
CA VAL A 193 -41.67 6.58 -14.68
C VAL A 193 -40.56 7.64 -14.70
N GLU A 194 -40.96 8.91 -14.82
CA GLU A 194 -40.12 10.11 -14.75
C GLU A 194 -39.40 10.23 -13.40
N LEU A 195 -38.24 10.91 -13.37
CA LEU A 195 -37.90 11.94 -12.38
C LEU A 195 -36.54 12.60 -12.68
N ASN A 196 -36.60 13.89 -13.05
CA ASN A 196 -35.73 15.03 -12.72
C ASN A 196 -34.19 14.90 -12.65
N HIS A 197 -33.52 15.45 -13.69
CA HIS A 197 -32.38 16.43 -13.73
C HIS A 197 -31.12 16.30 -12.81
N PRO A 198 -29.97 16.93 -13.13
CA PRO A 198 -29.16 16.90 -14.35
C PRO A 198 -27.67 16.47 -14.14
N ALA A 199 -27.02 16.20 -15.27
CA ALA A 199 -25.60 16.15 -15.64
C ALA A 199 -24.50 16.50 -14.62
N HIS A 200 -23.41 15.70 -14.65
CA HIS A 200 -22.05 16.23 -14.91
C HIS A 200 -21.19 15.18 -15.62
N LEU A 201 -20.98 15.41 -16.92
CA LEU A 201 -19.88 14.90 -17.73
C LEU A 201 -18.60 15.67 -17.34
N LEU A 202 -17.50 14.96 -17.14
CA LEU A 202 -16.17 15.54 -17.32
C LEU A 202 -15.32 14.62 -18.20
N VAL A 203 -15.10 15.12 -19.41
CA VAL A 203 -14.08 14.70 -20.38
C VAL A 203 -12.74 15.26 -19.90
N TYR A 204 -11.66 14.48 -19.98
CA TYR A 204 -10.32 15.07 -20.04
C TYR A 204 -9.48 14.53 -21.20
N SER A 205 -8.95 15.53 -21.91
CA SER A 205 -8.08 15.50 -23.08
C SER A 205 -6.60 15.37 -22.68
N LEU A 206 -5.80 14.97 -23.67
CA LEU A 206 -4.35 14.78 -23.75
C LEU A 206 -3.47 15.85 -23.07
N ALA A 207 -2.36 15.38 -22.50
CA ALA A 207 -1.13 16.17 -22.38
C ALA A 207 0.07 15.38 -22.92
N SER A 208 0.67 15.94 -23.97
CA SER A 208 1.99 15.61 -24.49
C SER A 208 3.02 16.43 -23.71
N SER A 209 4.07 15.81 -23.18
CA SER A 209 5.30 16.52 -22.80
C SER A 209 6.53 15.63 -22.93
N LYS A 210 7.53 16.16 -23.64
CA LYS A 210 8.84 15.57 -23.88
C LYS A 210 9.72 15.81 -22.66
N SER A 211 9.96 14.75 -21.88
CA SER A 211 11.11 14.62 -20.98
C SER A 211 11.34 13.14 -20.70
N PHE A 212 12.56 12.65 -20.89
CA PHE A 212 12.93 11.25 -20.66
C PHE A 212 12.88 10.93 -19.16
N THR A 213 11.69 10.60 -18.68
CA THR A 213 11.45 10.04 -17.34
C THR A 213 10.36 9.00 -17.48
N HIS A 214 10.66 7.76 -17.13
CA HIS A 214 9.79 6.61 -17.35
C HIS A 214 8.73 6.54 -16.24
N PHE A 215 7.46 6.63 -16.62
CA PHE A 215 6.31 6.65 -15.72
C PHE A 215 5.28 5.59 -16.14
N PHE A 216 4.66 4.94 -15.15
CA PHE A 216 3.67 3.88 -15.38
C PHE A 216 2.37 4.15 -14.64
N HIS A 217 1.24 4.00 -15.33
CA HIS A 217 -0.07 4.06 -14.68
C HIS A 217 -0.46 2.67 -14.18
N PHE A 218 -0.63 2.46 -12.87
CA PHE A 218 -1.25 1.23 -12.39
C PHE A 218 -2.74 1.50 -12.15
N PRO A 219 -3.66 1.03 -13.03
CA PRO A 219 -5.08 1.25 -12.81
C PRO A 219 -5.50 0.59 -11.48
N ARG A 220 -6.45 1.22 -10.76
CA ARG A 220 -7.04 0.66 -9.53
C ARG A 220 -7.47 -0.79 -9.82
N LEU A 221 -6.72 -1.76 -9.30
CA LEU A 221 -7.02 -3.18 -9.43
C LEU A 221 -8.38 -3.46 -8.78
N ARG A 222 -9.45 -3.46 -9.59
CA ARG A 222 -10.81 -3.81 -9.13
C ARG A 222 -11.04 -5.32 -9.06
N SER A 223 -10.04 -6.16 -9.36
CA SER A 223 -10.10 -7.61 -9.18
C SER A 223 -8.68 -8.18 -9.05
N PRO A 224 -8.48 -9.25 -8.26
CA PRO A 224 -7.17 -9.87 -8.14
C PRO A 224 -6.80 -10.54 -9.47
N LEU A 225 -5.60 -10.23 -9.97
CA LEU A 225 -4.93 -11.10 -10.94
C LEU A 225 -4.88 -12.51 -10.32
N ARG A 226 -5.67 -13.44 -10.84
CA ARG A 226 -5.52 -14.87 -10.54
C ARG A 226 -4.18 -15.33 -11.13
N LEU A 227 -3.13 -15.21 -10.33
CA LEU A 227 -1.92 -16.00 -10.53
C LEU A 227 -2.26 -17.43 -10.14
N HIS A 228 -2.15 -18.35 -11.11
CA HIS A 228 -2.33 -19.77 -10.89
C HIS A 228 -1.24 -20.25 -9.92
N ILE A 229 -1.59 -20.51 -8.67
CA ILE A 229 -0.73 -21.18 -7.69
C ILE A 229 -1.04 -22.68 -7.79
N PRO A 230 -0.09 -23.56 -8.12
CA PRO A 230 -0.31 -24.98 -7.92
C PRO A 230 -0.36 -25.26 -6.41
N ILE A 231 -1.52 -25.74 -5.95
CA ILE A 231 -1.70 -26.21 -4.58
C ILE A 231 -0.87 -27.50 -4.44
N ILE A 232 0.23 -27.42 -3.69
CA ILE A 232 0.92 -28.62 -3.22
C ILE A 232 0.05 -29.22 -2.11
N SER A 233 -0.47 -30.42 -2.35
CA SER A 233 -1.31 -31.16 -1.42
C SER A 233 -0.56 -31.45 -0.10
N PRO A 234 -1.17 -31.25 1.08
CA PRO A 234 -0.56 -31.51 2.39
C PRO A 234 -0.25 -32.99 2.71
N ALA A 235 -0.45 -33.92 1.79
CA ALA A 235 -0.40 -35.36 2.05
C ALA A 235 1.01 -35.99 2.13
N LEU A 236 2.10 -35.22 2.07
CA LEU A 236 3.46 -35.76 1.97
C LEU A 236 4.37 -35.59 3.21
N PHE A 237 3.84 -35.11 4.34
CA PHE A 237 4.63 -34.95 5.58
C PHE A 237 4.12 -35.82 6.74
N ARG A 238 3.91 -37.12 6.49
CA ARG A 238 3.83 -38.15 7.56
C ARG A 238 4.41 -39.47 7.06
N ARG A 239 5.74 -39.60 7.04
CA ARG A 239 6.48 -40.87 7.19
C ARG A 239 7.98 -40.61 7.15
N GLN A 240 8.55 -40.28 8.31
CA GLN A 240 9.92 -40.69 8.71
C GLN A 240 10.22 -40.16 10.11
N ALA A 241 9.74 -40.91 11.11
CA ALA A 241 10.25 -40.89 12.48
C ALA A 241 9.78 -42.20 13.13
N ARG A 242 10.45 -43.31 12.77
CA ARG A 242 10.48 -44.61 13.47
C ARG A 242 11.41 -45.54 12.71
N SER A 243 12.69 -45.48 13.08
CA SER A 243 13.69 -46.55 13.02
C SER A 243 14.94 -46.00 13.71
#